data_AF-A0A2E0X2Z6-F1
#
_entry.id   AF-A0A2E0X2Z6-F1
#
_cell.length_a   1.000
_cell.length_b   1.000
_cell.length_c   1.000
_cell.angle_alpha   90.00
_cell.angle_beta   90.00
_cell.angle_gamma   90.00
#
_symmetry.space_group_name_H-M   'P 1'
#
loop_
_entity.id
_entity.type
_entity.pdbx_description
1 polymer ?
#
loop_
_entity_poly.entity_id
_entity_poly.type
_entity_poly.pdbx_seq_one_letter_code
_entity_poly.pdbx_strand_id
1 'polypeptide(L)'
;MNRLACLLFLAAAAGLGPIQRAVAQTQYQWIGPVGAEADYDAGDLGGGEATNWYNPGPPEAFLQPDSFFDEYGSISNGGIALIDHGISISPADLRIAETAGSTGGLTIRTGGAITVQAEAFGTGTLANGGGGAGTLTLRDDMGAVSVERYTQNAASTLVAQVSGAATFANRITASNAISLDGTLRVERAPDSNFTAAAGNSWTIMQGPAITGSFDAVEVDPNLRGNAGQVFATSRSGGALTVSVEQRLVVQVDRFTGAATLMNPSGHAVNIPLISYTLASPGNGVSGANGRWNSLQDAGVSGWEEANPTAAQLSELNATGTLTITPGQARDLGTPINANAGAPLGTDPVQVADVSFRYQSPTGELVDAVIEPVGRINDLVLVVDPANGLATIQNQSAQSVSFIGYTVSSAAGALNPAFSGFEGASVADWFKANPTTFNLTELNTHSVAAMAPGDEQALGTAWDFNSDDRDLEFQYQTADGVLHAGTVYYGDKAVIAAENADFDSSGTVDGRDFLTWQRGFGLTGQSDKTTGDANGDGNVDAADLTAWTAQFGTSPAAVATVAGVPEPSTALLTVVALTCLARATVRRCMDAD
;
A
#
# COMPACT_ATOMS: atom_id res chain seq x y z
N MET A 1 16.26 69.51 73.17
CA MET A 1 16.29 68.15 73.75
C MET A 1 14.85 67.67 73.92
N ASN A 2 14.34 66.58 73.39
CA ASN A 2 14.59 65.83 72.16
C ASN A 2 13.20 65.24 71.83
N ARG A 3 12.68 65.45 70.62
CA ARG A 3 11.34 64.99 70.22
C ARG A 3 11.43 63.55 69.70
N LEU A 4 10.67 62.63 70.28
CA LEU A 4 10.26 61.38 69.63
C LEU A 4 8.83 61.55 69.13
N ALA A 5 8.61 61.23 67.86
CA ALA A 5 7.30 61.23 67.22
C ALA A 5 6.70 59.82 67.24
N CYS A 6 5.42 59.78 67.58
CA CYS A 6 4.52 58.65 67.56
C CYS A 6 3.83 58.59 66.18
N LEU A 7 3.71 57.42 65.55
CA LEU A 7 2.78 57.22 64.45
C LEU A 7 2.17 55.81 64.49
N LEU A 8 0.84 55.82 64.49
CA LEU A 8 -0.10 54.71 64.31
C LEU A 8 0.15 53.96 62.99
N PHE A 9 -0.10 52.64 63.00
CA PHE A 9 -0.60 51.93 61.82
C PHE A 9 -1.75 50.98 62.22
N LEU A 10 -2.84 51.08 61.46
CA LEU A 10 -4.04 50.24 61.49
C LEU A 10 -3.69 48.80 61.07
N ALA A 11 -4.14 47.80 61.83
CA ALA A 11 -4.20 46.40 61.37
C ALA A 11 -5.67 46.02 61.15
N ALA A 12 -6.07 45.91 59.89
CA ALA A 12 -7.34 45.32 59.47
C ALA A 12 -7.18 43.80 59.34
N ALA A 13 -8.19 43.07 59.79
CA ALA A 13 -8.24 41.61 59.77
C ALA A 13 -8.24 41.07 58.33
N ALA A 14 -7.23 40.27 57.99
CA ALA A 14 -7.29 39.36 56.85
C ALA A 14 -7.78 38.00 57.37
N GLY A 15 -8.96 37.58 56.90
CA GLY A 15 -9.48 36.25 57.14
C GLY A 15 -8.52 35.20 56.59
N LEU A 16 -8.23 34.19 57.39
CA LEU A 16 -7.56 32.98 56.97
C LEU A 16 -8.50 32.26 55.97
N GLY A 17 -8.20 32.37 54.68
CA GLY A 17 -8.76 31.46 53.68
C GLY A 17 -8.23 30.03 53.92
N PRO A 18 -8.95 28.99 53.46
CA PRO A 18 -8.47 27.62 53.59
C PRO A 18 -7.12 27.47 52.89
N ILE A 19 -6.17 26.83 53.59
CA ILE A 19 -4.89 26.41 53.06
C ILE A 19 -5.19 25.39 51.95
N GLN A 20 -5.15 25.79 50.68
CA GLN A 20 -5.10 24.83 49.57
C GLN A 20 -3.74 24.13 49.65
N ARG A 21 -3.75 22.87 50.09
CA ARG A 21 -2.64 21.96 49.80
C ARG A 21 -2.54 21.87 48.27
N ALA A 22 -1.33 21.96 47.72
CA ALA A 22 -1.09 21.59 46.33
C ALA A 22 -1.41 20.10 46.19
N VAL A 23 -2.60 19.78 45.68
CA VAL A 23 -3.00 18.40 45.34
C VAL A 23 -2.64 18.23 43.87
N ALA A 24 -1.74 17.30 43.56
CA ALA A 24 -1.48 16.90 42.19
C ALA A 24 -2.57 15.90 41.76
N GLN A 25 -2.93 15.91 40.47
CA GLN A 25 -3.81 14.91 39.86
C GLN A 25 -3.39 13.48 40.24
N THR A 26 -4.38 12.61 40.50
CA THR A 26 -4.10 11.19 40.81
C THR A 26 -4.07 10.37 39.53
N GLN A 27 -3.01 9.60 39.32
CA GLN A 27 -2.83 8.74 38.15
C GLN A 27 -3.45 7.36 38.38
N TYR A 28 -4.27 6.91 37.45
CA TYR A 28 -4.73 5.53 37.35
C TYR A 28 -4.09 4.85 36.15
N GLN A 29 -3.43 3.72 36.37
CA GLN A 29 -2.72 2.98 35.34
C GLN A 29 -3.59 1.85 34.80
N TRP A 30 -3.67 1.72 33.48
CA TRP A 30 -4.24 0.54 32.85
C TRP A 30 -3.32 -0.67 33.06
N ILE A 31 -3.85 -1.75 33.61
CA ILE A 31 -3.14 -3.00 33.87
C ILE A 31 -3.77 -4.21 33.17
N GLY A 32 -4.71 -3.98 32.24
CA GLY A 32 -5.33 -5.04 31.45
C GLY A 32 -4.27 -5.88 30.70
N PRO A 33 -4.42 -7.22 30.66
CA PRO A 33 -3.44 -8.10 30.03
C PRO A 33 -3.34 -7.83 28.52
N VAL A 34 -2.10 -7.71 28.02
CA VAL A 34 -1.80 -7.55 26.60
C VAL A 34 -2.39 -8.72 25.80
N GLY A 35 -3.32 -8.45 24.89
CA GLY A 35 -3.86 -9.46 23.97
C GLY A 35 -5.04 -10.28 24.51
N ALA A 36 -5.58 -9.97 25.68
CA ALA A 36 -6.80 -10.59 26.18
C ALA A 36 -8.08 -10.04 25.51
N GLU A 37 -7.97 -9.02 24.67
CA GLU A 37 -9.13 -8.34 24.05
C GLU A 37 -9.66 -9.02 22.78
N ALA A 38 -9.03 -10.10 22.30
CA ALA A 38 -9.59 -10.93 21.23
C ALA A 38 -10.80 -11.76 21.70
N ASP A 39 -10.91 -12.00 23.02
CA ASP A 39 -11.94 -12.83 23.64
C ASP A 39 -13.10 -12.01 24.28
N TYR A 40 -13.06 -10.67 24.22
CA TYR A 40 -14.13 -9.83 24.78
C TYR A 40 -15.28 -9.71 23.78
N ASP A 41 -16.31 -10.54 23.99
CA ASP A 41 -17.59 -10.49 23.27
C ASP A 41 -18.42 -9.28 23.72
N ALA A 42 -19.19 -8.74 22.77
CA ALA A 42 -20.12 -7.63 23.01
C ALA A 42 -21.14 -7.98 24.11
N GLY A 43 -21.19 -7.15 25.16
CA GLY A 43 -22.20 -7.26 26.22
C GLY A 43 -21.73 -7.75 27.58
N ASP A 44 -20.42 -7.74 27.86
CA ASP A 44 -19.89 -7.95 29.21
C ASP A 44 -20.21 -6.76 30.13
N LEU A 45 -21.46 -6.71 30.59
CA LEU A 45 -21.89 -5.87 31.71
C LEU A 45 -21.33 -6.44 33.02
N GLY A 46 -20.07 -6.17 33.33
CA GLY A 46 -19.56 -6.67 34.61
C GLY A 46 -18.20 -6.20 35.03
N GLY A 47 -18.07 -5.00 35.59
CA GLY A 47 -17.02 -4.60 36.55
C GLY A 47 -15.55 -4.70 36.11
N GLY A 48 -15.25 -5.30 34.96
CA GLY A 48 -13.90 -5.63 34.48
C GLY A 48 -13.13 -4.41 34.02
N GLU A 49 -13.81 -3.43 33.41
CA GLU A 49 -13.20 -2.16 33.05
C GLU A 49 -12.72 -1.39 34.27
N ALA A 50 -13.45 -1.45 35.40
CA ALA A 50 -13.04 -0.81 36.65
C ALA A 50 -11.87 -1.53 37.33
N THR A 51 -11.80 -2.86 37.22
CA THR A 51 -10.70 -3.64 37.82
C THR A 51 -9.37 -3.48 37.09
N ASN A 52 -9.40 -3.00 35.85
CA ASN A 52 -8.21 -2.83 35.02
C ASN A 52 -7.52 -1.47 35.20
N TRP A 53 -8.10 -0.58 36.02
CA TRP A 53 -7.50 0.71 36.38
C TRP A 53 -6.94 0.64 37.79
N TYR A 54 -5.61 0.61 37.90
CA TYR A 54 -4.90 0.55 39.18
C TYR A 54 -4.45 1.93 39.65
N ASN A 55 -4.86 2.32 40.85
CA ASN A 55 -4.29 3.45 41.57
C ASN A 55 -3.17 2.97 42.51
N PRO A 56 -1.90 3.34 42.26
CA PRO A 56 -0.78 2.98 43.12
C PRO A 56 -0.68 3.83 44.41
N GLY A 57 -1.47 4.89 44.53
CA GLY A 57 -1.48 5.80 45.69
C GLY A 57 -2.33 5.27 46.84
N PRO A 58 -2.08 5.69 48.10
CA PRO A 58 -2.88 5.24 49.24
C PRO A 58 -4.25 5.96 49.32
N PRO A 59 -5.39 5.24 49.46
CA PRO A 59 -5.47 3.77 49.45
C PRO A 59 -5.38 3.23 48.02
N GLU A 60 -4.62 2.14 47.86
CA GLU A 60 -4.57 1.44 46.59
C GLU A 60 -5.97 0.98 46.22
N ALA A 61 -6.35 1.17 44.96
CA ALA A 61 -7.71 0.92 44.49
C ALA A 61 -7.71 0.44 43.05
N PHE A 62 -8.74 -0.34 42.72
CA PHE A 62 -9.05 -0.77 41.36
C PHE A 62 -10.38 -0.14 40.96
N LEU A 63 -10.32 1.09 40.44
CA LEU A 63 -11.47 1.93 40.14
C LEU A 63 -11.22 2.69 38.84
N GLN A 64 -12.28 2.97 38.09
CA GLN A 64 -12.17 3.84 36.92
C GLN A 64 -11.79 5.27 37.36
N PRO A 65 -10.86 5.94 36.64
CA PRO A 65 -10.53 7.33 36.92
C PRO A 65 -11.73 8.24 36.72
N ASP A 66 -11.99 9.09 37.71
CA ASP A 66 -13.11 10.03 37.72
C ASP A 66 -12.64 11.49 37.84
N SER A 67 -13.12 12.31 36.92
CA SER A 67 -12.89 13.76 36.87
C SER A 67 -13.37 14.46 38.15
N PHE A 68 -14.41 13.97 38.82
CA PHE A 68 -14.90 14.54 40.07
C PHE A 68 -13.85 14.54 41.19
N PHE A 69 -12.90 13.60 41.12
CA PHE A 69 -11.77 13.48 42.04
C PHE A 69 -10.45 13.96 41.43
N ASP A 70 -10.50 14.57 40.24
CA ASP A 70 -9.36 15.04 39.48
C ASP A 70 -8.35 13.89 39.20
N GLU A 71 -8.90 12.79 38.71
CA GLU A 71 -8.14 11.58 38.39
C GLU A 71 -7.97 11.48 36.86
N TYR A 72 -6.81 10.99 36.42
CA TYR A 72 -6.55 10.75 35.00
C TYR A 72 -6.13 9.31 34.74
N GLY A 73 -6.51 8.82 33.56
CA GLY A 73 -6.12 7.49 33.10
C GLY A 73 -4.82 7.52 32.28
N SER A 74 -3.95 6.54 32.52
CA SER A 74 -2.76 6.27 31.71
C SER A 74 -2.80 4.87 31.12
N ILE A 75 -2.77 4.75 29.80
CA ILE A 75 -2.69 3.49 29.07
C ILE A 75 -1.30 3.39 28.45
N SER A 76 -0.39 2.70 29.15
CA SER A 76 1.04 2.66 28.82
C SER A 76 1.59 1.23 28.91
N ASN A 77 2.89 1.05 28.63
CA ASN A 77 3.61 -0.23 28.73
C ASN A 77 3.02 -1.37 27.86
N GLY A 78 2.48 -1.03 26.69
CA GLY A 78 1.85 -1.99 25.78
C GLY A 78 0.41 -2.36 26.15
N GLY A 79 -0.16 -1.73 27.18
CA GLY A 79 -1.56 -1.91 27.54
C GLY A 79 -2.50 -1.47 26.41
N ILE A 80 -3.58 -2.23 26.23
CA ILE A 80 -4.64 -1.91 25.27
C ILE A 80 -5.95 -1.82 26.05
N ALA A 81 -6.65 -0.70 25.94
CA ALA A 81 -7.98 -0.53 26.49
C ALA A 81 -9.02 -0.61 25.37
N LEU A 82 -10.18 -1.19 25.67
CA LEU A 82 -11.31 -1.33 24.77
C LEU A 82 -12.53 -0.65 25.39
N ILE A 83 -13.31 0.09 24.58
CA ILE A 83 -14.60 0.68 24.95
C ILE A 83 -15.61 0.28 23.88
N ASP A 84 -16.62 -0.51 24.24
CA ASP A 84 -17.70 -0.98 23.35
C ASP A 84 -19.10 -0.56 23.82
N HIS A 85 -19.19 0.15 24.96
CA HIS A 85 -20.40 0.79 25.44
C HIS A 85 -20.12 2.21 25.97
N GLY A 86 -21.17 2.95 26.32
CA GLY A 86 -21.00 4.25 26.96
C GLY A 86 -20.45 4.11 28.38
N ILE A 87 -19.33 4.76 28.70
CA ILE A 87 -18.82 4.84 30.06
C ILE A 87 -19.48 6.00 30.83
N SER A 88 -19.97 5.71 32.03
CA SER A 88 -20.72 6.67 32.86
C SER A 88 -19.81 7.60 33.68
N ILE A 89 -18.56 7.20 33.88
CA ILE A 89 -17.54 7.94 34.63
C ILE A 89 -16.55 8.53 33.62
N SER A 90 -16.25 9.81 33.74
CA SER A 90 -15.42 10.57 32.80
C SER A 90 -14.11 10.96 33.49
N PRO A 91 -12.92 10.59 33.00
CA PRO A 91 -11.66 11.02 33.61
C PRO A 91 -11.36 12.50 33.32
N ALA A 92 -10.53 13.11 34.16
CA ALA A 92 -10.09 14.49 34.00
C ALA A 92 -9.15 14.67 32.80
N ASP A 93 -8.33 13.65 32.52
CA ASP A 93 -7.53 13.49 31.31
C ASP A 93 -7.39 11.98 31.01
N LEU A 94 -7.09 11.63 29.75
CA LEU A 94 -6.74 10.27 29.35
C LEU A 94 -5.48 10.30 28.47
N ARG A 95 -4.46 9.54 28.85
CA ARG A 95 -3.14 9.57 28.21
C ARG A 95 -2.77 8.18 27.71
N ILE A 96 -2.59 8.07 26.40
CA ILE A 96 -2.10 6.86 25.73
C ILE A 96 -0.59 7.02 25.54
N ALA A 97 0.19 6.00 25.92
CA ALA A 97 1.65 6.01 25.88
C ALA A 97 2.23 7.27 26.55
N GLU A 98 1.95 7.43 27.84
CA GLU A 98 2.24 8.66 28.58
C GLU A 98 3.73 8.96 28.69
N THR A 99 4.56 7.92 28.88
CA THR A 99 6.00 8.07 29.14
C THR A 99 6.84 7.79 27.89
N ALA A 100 8.01 8.43 27.82
CA ALA A 100 8.95 8.23 26.71
C ALA A 100 9.34 6.76 26.54
N GLY A 101 9.26 6.27 25.29
CA GLY A 101 9.57 4.88 24.94
C GLY A 101 8.47 3.86 25.30
N SER A 102 7.37 4.29 25.92
CA SER A 102 6.21 3.42 26.14
C SER A 102 5.33 3.31 24.89
N THR A 103 4.56 2.24 24.83
CA THR A 103 3.44 2.08 23.88
C THR A 103 2.13 1.97 24.63
N GLY A 104 1.01 2.20 23.95
CA GLY A 104 -0.33 2.00 24.50
C GLY A 104 -1.40 2.09 23.42
N GLY A 105 -2.53 1.45 23.64
CA GLY A 105 -3.65 1.41 22.70
C GLY A 105 -4.98 1.74 23.37
N LEU A 106 -5.83 2.54 22.71
CA LEU A 106 -7.23 2.68 23.07
C LEU A 106 -8.07 2.38 21.83
N THR A 107 -8.96 1.39 21.91
CA THR A 107 -9.90 1.07 20.85
C THR A 107 -11.31 1.40 21.32
N ILE A 108 -12.01 2.21 20.55
CA ILE A 108 -13.43 2.52 20.77
C ILE A 108 -14.20 1.86 19.61
N ARG A 109 -15.05 0.88 19.93
CA ARG A 109 -15.83 0.08 18.97
C ARG A 109 -17.30 0.52 18.95
N THR A 110 -18.11 -0.16 18.14
CA THR A 110 -19.56 0.00 18.04
C THR A 110 -20.21 0.15 19.40
N GLY A 111 -20.97 1.22 19.62
CA GLY A 111 -21.64 1.50 20.90
C GLY A 111 -20.77 2.16 21.98
N GLY A 112 -19.44 2.15 21.82
CA GLY A 112 -18.48 2.75 22.75
C GLY A 112 -18.57 4.28 22.81
N ALA A 113 -18.69 4.87 23.98
CA ALA A 113 -18.71 6.33 24.14
C ALA A 113 -17.88 6.77 25.34
N ILE A 114 -17.09 7.83 25.19
CA ILE A 114 -16.26 8.40 26.26
C ILE A 114 -16.40 9.92 26.29
N THR A 115 -16.40 10.46 27.51
CA THR A 115 -16.27 11.89 27.75
C THR A 115 -15.03 12.13 28.60
N VAL A 116 -14.20 13.10 28.22
CA VAL A 116 -13.04 13.58 28.98
C VAL A 116 -13.24 15.07 29.22
N GLN A 117 -13.34 15.48 30.48
CA GLN A 117 -13.75 16.84 30.85
C GLN A 117 -12.73 17.47 31.79
N ALA A 118 -12.48 18.77 31.63
CA ALA A 118 -11.61 19.46 32.56
C ALA A 118 -12.32 19.68 33.89
N GLU A 119 -11.53 19.61 34.96
CA GLU A 119 -11.97 19.93 36.31
C GLU A 119 -10.88 20.78 36.98
N ALA A 120 -10.75 20.74 38.31
CA ALA A 120 -9.89 21.68 39.05
C ALA A 120 -8.40 21.66 38.63
N PHE A 121 -7.85 20.51 38.20
CA PHE A 121 -6.45 20.44 37.73
C PHE A 121 -6.26 19.66 36.42
N GLY A 122 -7.26 18.89 35.97
CA GLY A 122 -7.28 18.29 34.64
C GLY A 122 -7.64 19.26 33.52
N THR A 123 -7.19 18.92 32.32
CA THR A 123 -7.34 19.78 31.14
C THR A 123 -8.40 19.31 30.17
N GLY A 124 -9.08 18.20 30.48
CA GLY A 124 -10.04 17.56 29.58
C GLY A 124 -9.37 17.00 28.33
N THR A 125 -8.10 16.60 28.43
CA THR A 125 -7.28 16.19 27.27
C THR A 125 -7.30 14.68 27.08
N LEU A 126 -7.64 14.25 25.87
CA LEU A 126 -7.26 12.94 25.34
C LEU A 126 -5.94 13.07 24.57
N ALA A 127 -4.86 12.55 25.16
CA ALA A 127 -3.52 12.61 24.58
C ALA A 127 -3.13 11.25 23.96
N ASN A 128 -3.07 11.19 22.63
CA ASN A 128 -2.53 10.06 21.89
C ASN A 128 -1.00 10.19 21.73
N GLY A 129 -0.25 9.59 22.66
CA GLY A 129 1.19 9.76 22.79
C GLY A 129 1.54 10.95 23.67
N GLY A 130 1.42 10.79 24.99
CA GLY A 130 1.90 11.81 25.94
C GLY A 130 3.43 12.01 25.84
N GLY A 131 4.17 10.91 25.73
CA GLY A 131 5.61 10.91 25.53
C GLY A 131 6.14 9.71 24.73
N GLY A 132 5.34 8.64 24.58
CA GLY A 132 5.63 7.46 23.79
C GLY A 132 4.81 7.38 22.50
N ALA A 133 4.64 6.17 21.97
CA ALA A 133 3.90 5.89 20.74
C ALA A 133 2.51 5.30 21.07
N GLY A 134 1.46 6.10 20.89
CA GLY A 134 0.09 5.70 21.14
C GLY A 134 -0.65 5.26 19.88
N THR A 135 -1.63 4.37 20.04
CA THR A 135 -2.61 4.05 18.99
C THR A 135 -4.01 4.31 19.51
N LEU A 136 -4.76 5.19 18.85
CA LEU A 136 -6.18 5.41 19.11
C LEU A 136 -6.98 4.87 17.93
N THR A 137 -7.80 3.84 18.14
CA THR A 137 -8.65 3.25 17.11
C THR A 137 -10.09 3.64 17.32
N LEU A 138 -10.71 4.18 16.27
CA LEU A 138 -12.09 4.64 16.26
C LEU A 138 -12.87 3.91 15.17
N ARG A 139 -13.99 3.31 15.54
CA ARG A 139 -14.92 2.68 14.60
C ARG A 139 -16.06 3.63 14.21
N ASP A 140 -16.62 3.47 13.03
CA ASP A 140 -17.57 4.44 12.46
C ASP A 140 -18.96 4.48 13.13
N ASP A 141 -19.32 3.43 13.86
CA ASP A 141 -20.57 3.23 14.59
C ASP A 141 -20.40 3.25 16.13
N MET A 142 -19.29 3.80 16.61
CA MET A 142 -19.11 4.16 18.02
C MET A 142 -20.22 5.08 18.52
N GLY A 143 -20.38 5.25 19.83
CA GLY A 143 -21.06 6.38 20.45
C GLY A 143 -20.17 7.63 20.56
N ALA A 144 -20.59 8.64 21.33
CA ALA A 144 -19.92 9.95 21.35
C ALA A 144 -18.52 9.92 21.99
N VAL A 145 -17.54 10.56 21.33
CA VAL A 145 -16.23 10.88 21.91
C VAL A 145 -16.15 12.39 22.13
N SER A 146 -16.34 12.84 23.37
CA SER A 146 -16.36 14.27 23.73
C SER A 146 -15.16 14.61 24.60
N VAL A 147 -14.36 15.58 24.18
CA VAL A 147 -13.16 16.02 24.90
C VAL A 147 -13.12 17.54 24.98
N GLU A 148 -12.34 18.11 25.91
CA GLU A 148 -11.97 19.52 25.75
C GLU A 148 -10.86 19.69 24.73
N ARG A 149 -9.83 18.84 24.85
CA ARG A 149 -8.66 18.87 23.98
C ARG A 149 -8.32 17.49 23.44
N TYR A 150 -7.87 17.46 22.21
CA TYR A 150 -7.22 16.28 21.62
C TYR A 150 -5.79 16.64 21.22
N THR A 151 -4.83 15.79 21.55
CA THR A 151 -3.45 15.94 21.10
C THR A 151 -2.91 14.62 20.58
N GLN A 152 -2.23 14.65 19.44
CA GLN A 152 -1.42 13.54 18.93
C GLN A 152 0.03 14.00 18.71
N ASN A 153 1.00 13.13 18.98
CA ASN A 153 2.42 13.36 18.70
C ASN A 153 2.88 12.64 17.42
N ALA A 154 4.07 12.97 16.91
CA ALA A 154 4.67 12.40 15.70
C ALA A 154 4.83 10.87 15.68
N ALA A 155 4.95 10.23 16.85
CA ALA A 155 5.15 8.78 16.96
C ALA A 155 3.84 7.98 17.04
N SER A 156 2.70 8.68 17.16
CA SER A 156 1.40 8.07 17.41
C SER A 156 0.56 7.93 16.15
N THR A 157 -0.39 6.99 16.19
CA THR A 157 -1.32 6.72 15.10
C THR A 157 -2.77 6.89 15.57
N LEU A 158 -3.56 7.62 14.79
CA LEU A 158 -5.02 7.58 14.85
C LEU A 158 -5.51 6.62 13.78
N VAL A 159 -6.28 5.60 14.17
CA VAL A 159 -6.89 4.66 13.24
C VAL A 159 -8.38 4.97 13.12
N ALA A 160 -8.85 5.26 11.91
CA ALA A 160 -10.27 5.45 11.60
C ALA A 160 -10.77 4.24 10.79
N GLN A 161 -11.57 3.38 11.42
CA GLN A 161 -12.17 2.21 10.82
C GLN A 161 -13.54 2.57 10.24
N VAL A 162 -13.68 2.42 8.92
CA VAL A 162 -14.90 2.77 8.17
C VAL A 162 -15.59 1.53 7.62
N SER A 163 -16.92 1.52 7.66
CA SER A 163 -17.76 0.42 7.15
C SER A 163 -18.76 0.88 6.06
N GLY A 164 -18.75 2.15 5.66
CA GLY A 164 -19.70 2.72 4.69
C GLY A 164 -19.37 4.12 4.17
N ALA A 165 -20.04 4.55 3.09
CA ALA A 165 -19.73 5.74 2.29
C ALA A 165 -19.89 7.11 2.99
N ALA A 166 -20.68 7.17 4.06
CA ALA A 166 -20.94 8.37 4.86
C ALA A 166 -21.05 8.03 6.36
N THR A 167 -20.46 6.91 6.77
CA THR A 167 -20.51 6.41 8.14
C THR A 167 -19.25 6.84 8.87
N PHE A 168 -19.40 7.83 9.74
CA PHE A 168 -18.52 8.12 10.86
C PHE A 168 -19.32 9.02 11.80
N ALA A 169 -20.46 8.49 12.27
CA ALA A 169 -21.50 9.29 12.89
C ALA A 169 -20.97 10.00 14.14
N ASN A 170 -20.09 9.32 14.88
CA ASN A 170 -19.53 9.78 16.12
C ASN A 170 -18.03 10.03 15.99
N ARG A 171 -17.73 11.27 15.62
CA ARG A 171 -16.39 11.87 15.53
C ARG A 171 -15.84 12.21 16.91
N ILE A 172 -14.52 12.41 17.01
CA ILE A 172 -13.96 13.14 18.17
C ILE A 172 -14.48 14.57 18.13
N THR A 173 -15.16 15.00 19.19
CA THR A 173 -15.65 16.37 19.33
C THR A 173 -14.88 17.06 20.46
N ALA A 174 -14.02 18.01 20.10
CA ALA A 174 -13.25 18.82 21.02
C ALA A 174 -13.92 20.19 21.24
N SER A 175 -14.16 20.57 22.49
CA SER A 175 -14.77 21.88 22.81
C SER A 175 -13.76 23.05 22.76
N ASN A 176 -12.45 22.76 22.78
CA ASN A 176 -11.40 23.78 22.85
C ASN A 176 -10.38 23.66 21.71
N ALA A 177 -9.59 22.59 21.65
CA ALA A 177 -8.50 22.50 20.66
C ALA A 177 -8.17 21.08 20.25
N ILE A 178 -7.71 20.94 19.00
CA ILE A 178 -7.19 19.71 18.42
C ILE A 178 -5.79 20.02 17.90
N SER A 179 -4.78 19.27 18.36
CA SER A 179 -3.41 19.35 17.85
C SER A 179 -3.02 18.01 17.22
N LEU A 180 -2.61 18.06 15.95
CA LEU A 180 -2.31 16.88 15.13
C LEU A 180 -0.84 16.83 14.74
N ASP A 181 -0.31 15.61 14.70
CA ASP A 181 1.05 15.23 14.31
C ASP A 181 1.01 13.73 13.96
N GLY A 182 2.07 13.15 13.40
CA GLY A 182 2.18 11.69 13.21
C GLY A 182 1.18 11.12 12.19
N THR A 183 0.70 9.90 12.40
CA THR A 183 -0.01 9.15 11.35
C THR A 183 -1.54 9.14 11.55
N LEU A 184 -2.28 9.31 10.45
CA LEU A 184 -3.66 8.85 10.32
C LEU A 184 -3.66 7.56 9.50
N ARG A 185 -4.27 6.50 10.02
CA ARG A 185 -4.50 5.25 9.30
C ARG A 185 -5.99 5.06 9.08
N VAL A 186 -6.41 4.86 7.83
CA VAL A 186 -7.80 4.62 7.46
C VAL A 186 -7.94 3.16 7.08
N GLU A 187 -8.79 2.44 7.79
CA GLU A 187 -8.93 0.98 7.65
C GLU A 187 -10.36 0.58 7.33
N ARG A 188 -10.53 -0.54 6.63
CA ARG A 188 -11.83 -1.19 6.55
C ARG A 188 -12.14 -1.77 7.92
N ALA A 189 -13.36 -1.55 8.42
CA ALA A 189 -13.79 -2.22 9.65
C ALA A 189 -13.64 -3.77 9.48
N PRO A 190 -13.14 -4.50 10.49
CA PRO A 190 -12.78 -5.93 10.34
C PRO A 190 -13.92 -6.85 9.86
N ASP A 191 -15.16 -6.50 10.17
CA ASP A 191 -16.38 -7.23 9.82
C ASP A 191 -17.15 -6.60 8.65
N SER A 192 -16.51 -5.68 7.93
CA SER A 192 -17.07 -5.02 6.74
C SER A 192 -16.40 -5.49 5.46
N ASN A 193 -17.18 -5.59 4.39
CA ASN A 193 -16.70 -5.77 3.01
C ASN A 193 -16.69 -4.44 2.22
N PHE A 194 -16.79 -3.31 2.91
CA PHE A 194 -16.88 -2.00 2.30
C PHE A 194 -15.63 -1.65 1.50
N THR A 195 -15.85 -1.07 0.32
CA THR A 195 -14.82 -0.45 -0.51
C THR A 195 -15.24 1.00 -0.76
N ALA A 196 -14.30 1.92 -0.62
CA ALA A 196 -14.58 3.32 -0.79
C ALA A 196 -14.71 3.69 -2.27
N ALA A 197 -15.59 4.64 -2.56
CA ALA A 197 -15.78 5.24 -3.88
C ALA A 197 -15.41 6.73 -3.86
N ALA A 198 -15.12 7.29 -5.04
CA ALA A 198 -14.87 8.72 -5.16
C ALA A 198 -16.04 9.56 -4.64
N GLY A 199 -15.72 10.66 -3.97
CA GLY A 199 -16.71 11.51 -3.33
C GLY A 199 -17.21 11.00 -1.98
N ASN A 200 -16.82 9.80 -1.54
CA ASN A 200 -17.01 9.41 -0.13
C ASN A 200 -16.20 10.33 0.77
N SER A 201 -16.77 10.66 1.93
CA SER A 201 -16.14 11.57 2.87
C SER A 201 -16.60 11.28 4.30
N TRP A 202 -15.66 11.38 5.25
CA TRP A 202 -15.89 11.14 6.67
C TRP A 202 -15.32 12.27 7.50
N THR A 203 -16.17 12.92 8.30
CA THR A 203 -15.69 13.88 9.30
C THR A 203 -15.25 13.11 10.54
N ILE A 204 -13.94 12.99 10.73
CA ILE A 204 -13.34 12.20 11.81
C ILE A 204 -13.14 13.01 13.10
N MET A 205 -13.08 14.34 12.99
CA MET A 205 -12.99 15.24 14.14
C MET A 205 -13.77 16.54 13.94
N GLN A 206 -14.19 17.14 15.05
CA GLN A 206 -14.80 18.47 15.11
C GLN A 206 -14.25 19.25 16.30
N GLY A 207 -13.82 20.49 16.09
CA GLY A 207 -13.45 21.39 17.16
C GLY A 207 -13.25 22.84 16.68
N PRO A 208 -13.23 23.83 17.58
CA PRO A 208 -13.15 25.23 17.19
C PRO A 208 -11.76 25.66 16.71
N ALA A 209 -10.71 24.92 17.08
CA ALA A 209 -9.34 25.12 16.59
C ALA A 209 -8.68 23.77 16.27
N ILE A 210 -8.17 23.60 15.06
CA ILE A 210 -7.38 22.43 14.63
C ILE A 210 -6.01 22.92 14.14
N THR A 211 -4.96 22.59 14.89
CA THR A 211 -3.56 22.95 14.60
C THR A 211 -2.72 21.73 14.22
N GLY A 212 -1.57 21.94 13.57
CA GLY A 212 -0.70 20.85 13.08
C GLY A 212 -1.26 20.13 11.86
N SER A 213 -0.78 18.94 11.52
CA SER A 213 -1.28 18.04 10.45
C SER A 213 -0.78 16.63 10.71
N PHE A 214 -1.45 15.62 10.14
CA PHE A 214 -0.83 14.31 10.08
C PHE A 214 0.36 14.37 9.11
N ASP A 215 1.48 13.79 9.50
CA ASP A 215 2.68 13.62 8.69
C ASP A 215 2.45 12.59 7.57
N ALA A 216 1.59 11.60 7.84
CA ALA A 216 1.23 10.54 6.90
C ALA A 216 -0.26 10.18 6.97
N VAL A 217 -0.81 9.79 5.82
CA VAL A 217 -2.14 9.18 5.70
C VAL A 217 -1.96 7.79 5.09
N GLU A 218 -2.04 6.77 5.93
CA GLU A 218 -2.00 5.37 5.54
C GLU A 218 -3.41 4.86 5.28
N VAL A 219 -3.58 3.98 4.29
CA VAL A 219 -4.89 3.45 3.91
C VAL A 219 -4.78 1.96 3.67
N ASP A 220 -5.65 1.19 4.32
CA ASP A 220 -5.84 -0.22 4.06
C ASP A 220 -6.09 -0.47 2.56
N PRO A 221 -5.26 -1.29 1.88
CA PRO A 221 -5.45 -1.63 0.48
C PRO A 221 -6.86 -2.15 0.17
N ASN A 222 -7.49 -2.84 1.12
CA ASN A 222 -8.83 -3.40 0.96
C ASN A 222 -9.95 -2.35 0.93
N LEU A 223 -9.68 -1.11 1.33
CA LEU A 223 -10.61 0.01 1.12
C LEU A 223 -10.59 0.55 -0.31
N ARG A 224 -9.53 0.26 -1.08
CA ARG A 224 -9.36 0.77 -2.44
C ARG A 224 -10.05 -0.18 -3.40
N GLY A 225 -11.12 0.30 -4.03
CA GLY A 225 -11.80 -0.44 -5.09
C GLY A 225 -11.13 -0.28 -6.46
N ASN A 226 -10.30 0.76 -6.64
CA ASN A 226 -9.66 1.09 -7.92
C ASN A 226 -8.30 1.79 -7.72
N ALA A 227 -7.39 1.61 -8.68
CA ALA A 227 -6.17 2.41 -8.78
C ALA A 227 -6.51 3.92 -8.88
N GLY A 228 -5.60 4.79 -8.45
CA GLY A 228 -5.78 6.25 -8.53
C GLY A 228 -6.75 6.85 -7.50
N GLN A 229 -7.32 6.05 -6.59
CA GLN A 229 -8.03 6.59 -5.44
C GLN A 229 -7.02 7.19 -4.46
N VAL A 230 -7.30 8.37 -3.91
CA VAL A 230 -6.44 9.00 -2.89
C VAL A 230 -7.31 9.47 -1.74
N PHE A 231 -6.87 9.19 -0.51
CA PHE A 231 -7.54 9.63 0.70
C PHE A 231 -6.83 10.90 1.17
N ALA A 232 -7.52 12.03 1.06
CA ALA A 232 -6.99 13.33 1.43
C ALA A 232 -7.67 13.83 2.71
N THR A 233 -6.92 14.55 3.54
CA THR A 233 -7.50 15.27 4.68
C THR A 233 -7.73 16.73 4.33
N SER A 234 -8.88 17.26 4.72
CA SER A 234 -9.23 18.66 4.54
C SER A 234 -9.83 19.24 5.82
N ARG A 235 -9.75 20.57 5.96
CA ARG A 235 -10.27 21.29 7.12
C ARG A 235 -11.17 22.43 6.69
N SER A 236 -12.40 22.44 7.21
CA SER A 236 -13.35 23.51 6.96
C SER A 236 -14.36 23.61 8.09
N GLY A 237 -14.68 24.83 8.55
CA GLY A 237 -15.69 25.04 9.59
C GLY A 237 -15.44 24.28 10.91
N GLY A 238 -14.18 24.07 11.27
CA GLY A 238 -13.79 23.30 12.46
C GLY A 238 -13.95 21.78 12.32
N ALA A 239 -14.29 21.27 11.13
CA ALA A 239 -14.31 19.85 10.82
C ALA A 239 -12.98 19.43 10.20
N LEU A 240 -12.48 18.24 10.58
CA LEU A 240 -11.44 17.51 9.87
C LEU A 240 -12.10 16.37 9.11
N THR A 241 -12.00 16.41 7.78
CA THR A 241 -12.67 15.45 6.89
C THR A 241 -11.63 14.67 6.10
N VAL A 242 -11.81 13.36 6.04
CA VAL A 242 -11.12 12.47 5.10
C VAL A 242 -12.03 12.32 3.88
N SER A 243 -11.54 12.64 2.68
CA SER A 243 -12.28 12.48 1.42
C SER A 243 -11.55 11.56 0.46
N VAL A 244 -12.31 10.86 -0.36
CA VAL A 244 -11.78 9.99 -1.41
C VAL A 244 -11.86 10.70 -2.75
N GLU A 245 -10.69 11.00 -3.30
CA GLU A 245 -10.50 11.64 -4.60
C GLU A 245 -10.09 10.59 -5.66
N GLN A 246 -10.35 10.91 -6.92
CA GLN A 246 -9.87 10.16 -8.07
C GLN A 246 -8.85 11.01 -8.82
N ARG A 247 -7.65 10.45 -9.02
CA ARG A 247 -6.54 11.10 -9.71
C ARG A 247 -6.06 10.23 -10.86
N LEU A 248 -5.45 10.86 -11.86
CA LEU A 248 -4.75 10.12 -12.91
C LEU A 248 -3.72 9.17 -12.29
N VAL A 249 -3.50 8.04 -12.96
CA VAL A 249 -2.48 7.06 -12.62
C VAL A 249 -1.41 7.09 -13.71
N VAL A 250 -0.14 7.03 -13.31
CA VAL A 250 0.96 6.74 -14.23
C VAL A 250 1.50 5.37 -13.87
N GLN A 251 1.27 4.40 -14.75
CA GLN A 251 1.94 3.11 -14.66
C GLN A 251 3.37 3.27 -15.15
N VAL A 252 4.33 2.85 -14.33
CA VAL A 252 5.76 2.92 -14.65
C VAL A 252 6.33 1.51 -14.59
N ASP A 253 6.82 1.04 -15.72
CA ASP A 253 7.53 -0.24 -15.79
C ASP A 253 8.89 -0.10 -15.09
N ARG A 254 9.06 -0.89 -14.02
CA ARG A 254 10.24 -0.81 -13.15
C ARG A 254 11.53 -1.30 -13.82
N PHE A 255 11.42 -1.93 -14.99
CA PHE A 255 12.55 -2.50 -15.72
C PHE A 255 12.98 -1.63 -16.89
N THR A 256 12.03 -1.12 -17.67
CA THR A 256 12.27 -0.41 -18.94
C THR A 256 12.13 1.11 -18.82
N GLY A 257 11.43 1.60 -17.78
CA GLY A 257 11.06 3.01 -17.67
C GLY A 257 9.92 3.42 -18.61
N ALA A 258 9.22 2.45 -19.21
CA ALA A 258 7.99 2.67 -19.93
C ALA A 258 6.95 3.32 -19.02
N ALA A 259 6.24 4.34 -19.51
CA ALA A 259 5.26 5.07 -18.73
C ALA A 259 3.94 5.20 -19.49
N THR A 260 2.83 4.89 -18.82
CA THR A 260 1.47 5.07 -19.38
C THR A 260 0.63 5.91 -18.43
N LEU A 261 0.14 7.05 -18.90
CA LEU A 261 -0.80 7.90 -18.20
C LEU A 261 -2.23 7.40 -18.44
N MET A 262 -3.02 7.22 -17.39
CA MET A 262 -4.39 6.74 -17.52
C MET A 262 -5.36 7.33 -16.52
N ASN A 263 -6.63 7.33 -16.93
CA ASN A 263 -7.77 7.41 -16.03
C ASN A 263 -8.35 5.99 -15.91
N PRO A 264 -8.18 5.28 -14.79
CA PRO A 264 -8.63 3.89 -14.64
C PRO A 264 -10.12 3.70 -14.98
N SER A 265 -10.49 2.55 -15.55
CA SER A 265 -11.86 2.28 -16.05
C SER A 265 -12.95 2.30 -14.98
N GLY A 266 -12.59 2.09 -13.72
CA GLY A 266 -13.52 2.20 -12.58
C GLY A 266 -13.73 3.62 -12.06
N HIS A 267 -13.12 4.64 -12.69
CA HIS A 267 -13.34 6.02 -12.30
C HIS A 267 -14.72 6.53 -12.74
N ALA A 268 -15.32 7.40 -11.93
CA ALA A 268 -16.65 7.95 -12.18
C ALA A 268 -16.60 9.29 -12.92
N VAL A 269 -15.42 9.92 -12.95
CA VAL A 269 -15.24 11.28 -13.47
C VAL A 269 -14.22 11.33 -14.59
N ASN A 270 -14.47 12.22 -15.54
CA ASN A 270 -13.48 12.65 -16.52
C ASN A 270 -12.47 13.55 -15.81
N ILE A 271 -11.17 13.36 -16.09
CA ILE A 271 -10.12 14.19 -15.48
C ILE A 271 -9.55 15.12 -16.55
N PRO A 272 -9.83 16.43 -16.46
CA PRO A 272 -9.26 17.42 -17.37
C PRO A 272 -7.89 17.91 -16.89
N LEU A 273 -6.99 18.16 -17.83
CA LEU A 273 -5.69 18.77 -17.59
C LEU A 273 -5.30 19.76 -18.69
N ILE A 274 -4.51 20.76 -18.30
CA ILE A 274 -3.94 21.78 -19.20
C ILE A 274 -2.41 21.74 -19.24
N SER A 275 -1.76 21.09 -18.27
CA SER A 275 -0.31 20.85 -18.30
C SER A 275 0.04 19.60 -17.50
N TYR A 276 1.24 19.09 -17.71
CA TYR A 276 1.85 18.12 -16.79
C TYR A 276 3.37 18.25 -16.73
N THR A 277 3.95 17.71 -15.67
CA THR A 277 5.39 17.54 -15.45
C THR A 277 5.66 16.13 -14.94
N LEU A 278 6.47 15.36 -15.66
CA LEU A 278 7.05 14.08 -15.25
C LEU A 278 8.49 14.33 -14.79
N ALA A 279 8.86 13.84 -13.62
CA ALA A 279 10.22 13.88 -13.11
C ALA A 279 10.62 12.56 -12.47
N SER A 280 11.90 12.19 -12.59
CA SER A 280 12.53 11.08 -11.87
C SER A 280 13.94 11.52 -11.51
N PRO A 281 14.18 12.05 -10.30
CA PRO A 281 15.45 12.66 -9.94
C PRO A 281 16.63 11.66 -9.87
N GLY A 282 16.39 10.41 -9.46
CA GLY A 282 17.43 9.40 -9.29
C GLY A 282 17.81 8.73 -10.60
N ASN A 283 16.83 8.36 -11.44
CA ASN A 283 17.10 7.80 -12.76
C ASN A 283 17.36 8.87 -13.83
N GLY A 284 16.76 10.05 -13.71
CA GLY A 284 16.67 11.03 -14.77
C GLY A 284 15.62 10.65 -15.82
N VAL A 285 15.28 11.62 -16.67
CA VAL A 285 14.33 11.47 -17.76
C VAL A 285 14.95 11.92 -19.08
N SER A 286 14.40 11.45 -20.21
CA SER A 286 14.90 11.78 -21.54
C SER A 286 13.75 11.96 -22.54
N GLY A 287 13.69 13.14 -23.17
CA GLY A 287 12.85 13.40 -24.34
C GLY A 287 13.56 13.12 -25.68
N ALA A 288 14.82 12.68 -25.65
CA ALA A 288 15.60 12.47 -26.87
C ALA A 288 15.21 11.17 -27.59
N ASN A 289 15.48 11.11 -28.90
CA ASN A 289 15.36 9.91 -29.76
C ASN A 289 13.95 9.27 -29.82
N GLY A 290 12.89 10.01 -29.51
CA GLY A 290 11.52 9.48 -29.51
C GLY A 290 11.22 8.56 -28.32
N ARG A 291 12.02 8.65 -27.24
CA ARG A 291 11.74 7.92 -25.98
C ARG A 291 10.52 8.47 -25.24
N TRP A 292 10.23 9.74 -25.41
CA TRP A 292 9.05 10.37 -24.84
C TRP A 292 8.03 10.60 -25.95
N ASN A 293 6.92 9.87 -25.88
CA ASN A 293 5.77 10.07 -26.76
C ASN A 293 4.94 11.24 -26.22
N SER A 294 5.40 12.48 -26.48
CA SER A 294 4.72 13.69 -26.03
C SER A 294 3.34 13.85 -26.69
N LEU A 295 2.43 14.58 -26.06
CA LEU A 295 1.13 14.92 -26.63
C LEU A 295 1.30 15.79 -27.88
N GLN A 296 2.34 16.64 -27.92
CA GLN A 296 2.75 17.37 -29.12
C GLN A 296 3.11 16.40 -30.26
N ASP A 297 3.96 15.40 -30.01
CA ASP A 297 4.37 14.40 -31.01
C ASP A 297 3.20 13.51 -31.45
N ALA A 298 2.26 13.22 -30.54
CA ALA A 298 1.01 12.53 -30.82
C ALA A 298 -0.01 13.41 -31.59
N GLY A 299 0.34 14.65 -31.94
CA GLY A 299 -0.51 15.56 -32.72
C GLY A 299 -1.73 16.08 -31.96
N VAL A 300 -1.70 16.10 -30.63
CA VAL A 300 -2.80 16.61 -29.82
C VAL A 300 -2.82 18.14 -29.91
N SER A 301 -3.90 18.68 -30.47
CA SER A 301 -4.02 20.12 -30.78
C SER A 301 -3.73 21.02 -29.57
N GLY A 302 -2.81 21.97 -29.75
CA GLY A 302 -2.50 23.04 -28.80
C GLY A 302 -1.57 22.64 -27.65
N TRP A 303 -1.11 21.38 -27.60
CA TRP A 303 -0.09 20.94 -26.65
C TRP A 303 1.31 21.23 -27.20
N GLU A 304 2.17 21.77 -26.35
CA GLU A 304 3.55 22.06 -26.65
C GLU A 304 4.48 21.58 -25.52
N GLU A 305 5.64 21.06 -25.89
CA GLU A 305 6.71 20.71 -24.95
C GLU A 305 7.26 21.96 -24.26
N ALA A 306 7.30 21.92 -22.93
CA ALA A 306 7.57 23.07 -22.08
C ALA A 306 8.88 22.90 -21.31
N ASN A 307 10.00 23.27 -21.94
CA ASN A 307 11.35 23.23 -21.34
C ASN A 307 11.77 21.85 -20.81
N PRO A 308 11.78 20.79 -21.65
CA PRO A 308 12.28 19.48 -21.23
C PRO A 308 13.75 19.56 -20.83
N THR A 309 14.10 18.85 -19.76
CA THR A 309 15.47 18.72 -19.23
C THR A 309 15.74 17.26 -18.88
N ALA A 310 16.98 16.93 -18.53
CA ALA A 310 17.31 15.59 -18.02
C ALA A 310 16.67 15.26 -16.65
N ALA A 311 16.09 16.25 -15.95
CA ALA A 311 15.47 16.07 -14.64
C ALA A 311 13.93 16.03 -14.71
N GLN A 312 13.34 16.67 -15.72
CA GLN A 312 11.89 16.73 -15.89
C GLN A 312 11.50 16.91 -17.37
N LEU A 313 10.39 16.28 -17.75
CA LEU A 313 9.70 16.48 -19.01
C LEU A 313 8.35 17.14 -18.71
N SER A 314 7.94 18.11 -19.51
CA SER A 314 6.69 18.84 -19.25
C SER A 314 6.04 19.25 -20.55
N GLU A 315 4.71 19.28 -20.56
CA GLU A 315 3.93 19.88 -21.65
C GLU A 315 2.85 20.80 -21.09
N LEU A 316 2.47 21.76 -21.91
CA LEU A 316 1.43 22.74 -21.60
C LEU A 316 0.53 22.92 -22.82
N ASN A 317 -0.76 23.08 -22.57
CA ASN A 317 -1.72 23.61 -23.50
C ASN A 317 -2.23 24.95 -22.98
N ALA A 318 -1.76 26.04 -23.58
CA ALA A 318 -2.09 27.39 -23.12
C ALA A 318 -3.51 27.85 -23.48
N THR A 319 -4.21 27.13 -24.36
CA THR A 319 -5.48 27.61 -24.97
C THR A 319 -6.63 26.61 -24.90
N GLY A 320 -6.35 25.38 -24.47
CA GLY A 320 -7.30 24.27 -24.47
C GLY A 320 -7.08 23.33 -23.30
N THR A 321 -7.90 22.28 -23.28
CA THR A 321 -7.94 21.28 -22.21
C THR A 321 -7.92 19.90 -22.83
N LEU A 322 -7.04 19.02 -22.35
CA LEU A 322 -7.18 17.58 -22.59
C LEU A 322 -8.08 17.00 -21.52
N THR A 323 -8.96 16.08 -21.89
CA THR A 323 -9.78 15.32 -20.95
C THR A 323 -9.48 13.84 -21.14
N ILE A 324 -9.08 13.17 -20.07
CA ILE A 324 -8.88 11.72 -20.06
C ILE A 324 -10.12 11.09 -19.44
N THR A 325 -10.89 10.35 -20.24
CA THR A 325 -12.12 9.69 -19.79
C THR A 325 -11.81 8.38 -19.07
N PRO A 326 -12.68 7.87 -18.18
CA PRO A 326 -12.49 6.56 -17.56
C PRO A 326 -12.18 5.47 -18.59
N GLY A 327 -11.12 4.69 -18.33
CA GLY A 327 -10.59 3.64 -19.20
C GLY A 327 -9.66 4.12 -20.31
N GLN A 328 -9.49 5.43 -20.49
CA GLN A 328 -8.56 5.96 -21.47
C GLN A 328 -7.14 5.97 -20.93
N ALA A 329 -6.21 5.49 -21.75
CA ALA A 329 -4.78 5.52 -21.51
C ALA A 329 -4.05 6.29 -22.62
N ARG A 330 -2.85 6.79 -22.28
CA ARG A 330 -1.91 7.47 -23.15
C ARG A 330 -0.53 6.90 -22.87
N ASP A 331 0.04 6.25 -23.87
CA ASP A 331 1.43 5.81 -23.82
C ASP A 331 2.36 7.03 -23.91
N LEU A 332 3.27 7.16 -22.95
CA LEU A 332 4.28 8.21 -22.90
C LEU A 332 5.66 7.71 -23.38
N GLY A 333 5.76 6.47 -23.87
CA GLY A 333 6.99 5.84 -24.32
C GLY A 333 7.82 5.32 -23.14
N THR A 334 9.15 5.39 -23.25
CA THR A 334 10.14 5.05 -22.21
C THR A 334 10.89 6.29 -21.68
N PRO A 335 10.17 7.30 -21.14
CA PRO A 335 10.76 8.59 -20.80
C PRO A 335 11.72 8.54 -19.60
N ILE A 336 11.66 7.50 -18.77
CA ILE A 336 12.49 7.35 -17.56
C ILE A 336 13.71 6.48 -17.90
N ASN A 337 14.91 6.87 -17.48
CA ASN A 337 16.10 6.07 -17.75
C ASN A 337 16.13 4.81 -16.88
N ALA A 338 16.37 3.64 -17.48
CA ALA A 338 16.66 2.42 -16.74
C ALA A 338 18.17 2.28 -16.49
N ASN A 339 18.55 1.88 -15.27
CA ASN A 339 19.92 1.49 -14.98
C ASN A 339 20.14 0.02 -15.39
N ALA A 340 20.65 -0.21 -16.60
CA ALA A 340 20.94 -1.56 -17.11
C ALA A 340 21.94 -2.35 -16.25
N GLY A 341 22.72 -1.67 -15.40
CA GLY A 341 23.66 -2.29 -14.45
C GLY A 341 23.10 -2.50 -13.05
N ALA A 342 21.78 -2.38 -12.84
CA ALA A 342 21.17 -2.56 -11.53
C ALA A 342 21.45 -3.97 -10.97
N PRO A 343 22.03 -4.08 -9.76
CA PRO A 343 22.22 -5.37 -9.09
C PRO A 343 20.90 -6.13 -8.91
N LEU A 344 21.00 -7.46 -8.85
CA LEU A 344 19.87 -8.32 -8.48
C LEU A 344 19.27 -7.89 -7.13
N GLY A 345 17.94 -7.87 -7.06
CA GLY A 345 17.16 -7.35 -5.92
C GLY A 345 16.96 -5.83 -5.94
N THR A 346 17.49 -5.10 -6.93
CA THR A 346 17.24 -3.67 -7.10
C THR A 346 16.70 -3.36 -8.49
N ASP A 347 15.58 -2.64 -8.56
CA ASP A 347 14.93 -2.33 -9.83
C ASP A 347 15.77 -1.34 -10.67
N PRO A 348 15.89 -1.56 -12.01
CA PRO A 348 16.53 -0.62 -12.92
C PRO A 348 15.93 0.80 -12.85
N VAL A 349 14.64 0.91 -12.57
CA VAL A 349 13.93 2.18 -12.39
C VAL A 349 13.46 2.30 -10.93
N GLN A 350 13.90 3.37 -10.26
CA GLN A 350 13.56 3.69 -8.88
C GLN A 350 12.21 4.39 -8.82
N VAL A 351 11.12 3.62 -8.99
CA VAL A 351 9.76 4.15 -9.13
C VAL A 351 9.32 5.04 -7.95
N ALA A 352 9.89 4.85 -6.76
CA ALA A 352 9.61 5.65 -5.57
C ALA A 352 10.01 7.14 -5.69
N ASP A 353 10.91 7.49 -6.61
CA ASP A 353 11.30 8.88 -6.85
C ASP A 353 10.55 9.54 -8.01
N VAL A 354 9.77 8.76 -8.75
CA VAL A 354 9.03 9.23 -9.91
C VAL A 354 7.87 10.08 -9.42
N SER A 355 7.68 11.23 -10.06
CA SER A 355 6.54 12.10 -9.81
C SER A 355 5.91 12.55 -11.12
N PHE A 356 4.59 12.61 -11.13
CA PHE A 356 3.82 13.15 -12.25
C PHE A 356 2.78 14.13 -11.69
N ARG A 357 2.96 15.41 -12.00
CA ARG A 357 2.06 16.48 -11.55
C ARG A 357 1.35 17.08 -12.74
N TYR A 358 0.03 17.20 -12.69
CA TYR A 358 -0.76 17.84 -13.73
C TYR A 358 -1.53 19.04 -13.19
N GLN A 359 -1.84 19.98 -14.07
CA GLN A 359 -2.66 21.14 -13.72
C GLN A 359 -4.07 20.99 -14.27
N SER A 360 -5.08 21.18 -13.43
CA SER A 360 -6.48 21.24 -13.87
C SER A 360 -6.81 22.57 -14.56
N PRO A 361 -7.90 22.68 -15.33
CA PRO A 361 -8.33 23.95 -15.93
C PRO A 361 -8.67 25.05 -14.91
N THR A 362 -8.91 24.69 -13.65
CA THR A 362 -9.15 25.67 -12.57
C THR A 362 -7.84 26.20 -11.95
N GLY A 363 -6.69 25.70 -12.41
CA GLY A 363 -5.36 26.10 -11.96
C GLY A 363 -4.80 25.25 -10.82
N GLU A 364 -5.55 24.27 -10.33
CA GLU A 364 -5.13 23.35 -9.26
C GLU A 364 -4.01 22.42 -9.76
N LEU A 365 -2.96 22.26 -8.95
CA LEU A 365 -1.88 21.30 -9.20
C LEU A 365 -2.16 20.02 -8.45
N VAL A 366 -2.21 18.90 -9.18
CA VAL A 366 -2.57 17.59 -8.64
C VAL A 366 -1.46 16.59 -8.96
N ASP A 367 -1.00 15.88 -7.93
CA ASP A 367 -0.07 14.76 -8.09
C ASP A 367 -0.85 13.50 -8.48
N ALA A 368 -0.49 12.91 -9.63
CA ALA A 368 -0.97 11.61 -10.06
C ALA A 368 -0.43 10.50 -9.17
N VAL A 369 -1.13 9.38 -9.13
CA VAL A 369 -0.66 8.18 -8.44
C VAL A 369 0.32 7.46 -9.34
N ILE A 370 1.52 7.16 -8.83
CA ILE A 370 2.49 6.32 -9.54
C ILE A 370 2.24 4.86 -9.17
N GLU A 371 2.05 4.02 -10.17
CA GLU A 371 1.82 2.59 -10.01
C GLU A 371 2.98 1.83 -10.66
N PRO A 372 3.84 1.15 -9.87
CA PRO A 372 4.91 0.34 -10.43
C PRO A 372 4.34 -0.92 -11.10
N VAL A 373 4.72 -1.17 -12.34
CA VAL A 373 4.34 -2.36 -13.12
C VAL A 373 5.58 -3.05 -13.70
N GLY A 374 5.37 -4.14 -14.44
CA GLY A 374 6.44 -4.88 -15.11
C GLY A 374 7.00 -6.04 -14.28
N ARG A 375 8.18 -6.51 -14.66
CA ARG A 375 8.92 -7.56 -13.94
C ARG A 375 9.77 -6.99 -12.82
N ILE A 376 10.07 -7.77 -11.79
CA ILE A 376 10.95 -7.38 -10.67
C ILE A 376 12.38 -7.84 -11.00
N ASN A 377 13.40 -7.04 -10.74
CA ASN A 377 14.78 -7.43 -11.05
C ASN A 377 15.36 -8.40 -10.00
N ASP A 378 14.77 -9.58 -9.85
CA ASP A 378 15.13 -10.58 -8.84
C ASP A 378 14.73 -12.01 -9.24
N LEU A 379 15.11 -13.00 -8.43
CA LEU A 379 14.47 -14.31 -8.39
C LEU A 379 13.18 -14.20 -7.57
N VAL A 380 12.04 -14.42 -8.20
CA VAL A 380 10.73 -14.12 -7.62
C VAL A 380 9.94 -15.40 -7.39
N LEU A 381 9.47 -15.60 -6.16
CA LEU A 381 8.41 -16.55 -5.86
C LEU A 381 7.05 -15.89 -6.18
N VAL A 382 6.50 -16.22 -7.34
CA VAL A 382 5.17 -15.78 -7.75
C VAL A 382 4.13 -16.73 -7.18
N VAL A 383 3.16 -16.20 -6.43
CA VAL A 383 2.08 -16.96 -5.78
C VAL A 383 0.74 -16.47 -6.31
N ASP A 384 -0.05 -17.37 -6.87
CA ASP A 384 -1.41 -17.09 -7.31
C ASP A 384 -2.35 -17.10 -6.08
N PRO A 385 -2.91 -15.94 -5.68
CA PRO A 385 -3.73 -15.87 -4.48
C PRO A 385 -5.07 -16.59 -4.62
N ALA A 386 -5.52 -16.93 -5.83
CA ALA A 386 -6.82 -17.57 -6.06
C ALA A 386 -6.78 -19.09 -5.88
N ASN A 387 -5.61 -19.71 -5.97
CA ASN A 387 -5.48 -21.18 -5.95
C ASN A 387 -4.22 -21.71 -5.23
N GLY A 388 -3.36 -20.83 -4.72
CA GLY A 388 -2.16 -21.20 -3.98
C GLY A 388 -1.03 -21.79 -4.81
N LEU A 389 -1.12 -21.73 -6.15
CA LEU A 389 -0.03 -22.13 -7.03
C LEU A 389 1.16 -21.19 -6.84
N ALA A 390 2.35 -21.76 -6.64
CA ALA A 390 3.59 -21.02 -6.53
C ALA A 390 4.57 -21.43 -7.64
N THR A 391 5.30 -20.45 -8.18
CA THR A 391 6.33 -20.64 -9.20
C THR A 391 7.51 -19.74 -8.88
N ILE A 392 8.72 -20.30 -8.86
CA ILE A 392 9.95 -19.50 -8.86
C ILE A 392 10.19 -19.06 -10.31
N GLN A 393 10.32 -17.77 -10.54
CA GLN A 393 10.60 -17.19 -11.85
C GLN A 393 11.83 -16.30 -11.75
N ASN A 394 12.80 -16.46 -12.65
CA ASN A 394 13.87 -15.48 -12.78
C ASN A 394 13.37 -14.27 -13.55
N GLN A 395 13.02 -13.21 -12.84
CA GLN A 395 12.50 -11.99 -13.44
C GLN A 395 13.57 -10.95 -13.80
N SER A 396 14.83 -11.23 -13.44
CA SER A 396 15.99 -10.38 -13.76
C SER A 396 16.44 -10.50 -15.23
N ALA A 397 17.40 -9.65 -15.63
CA ALA A 397 18.12 -9.79 -16.89
C ALA A 397 19.40 -10.65 -16.80
N GLN A 398 19.64 -11.30 -15.66
CA GLN A 398 20.87 -12.07 -15.42
C GLN A 398 20.52 -13.53 -15.17
N SER A 399 21.39 -14.46 -15.59
CA SER A 399 21.25 -15.87 -15.19
C SER A 399 21.56 -16.03 -13.69
N VAL A 400 20.65 -16.63 -12.94
CA VAL A 400 20.82 -16.88 -11.50
C VAL A 400 21.17 -18.34 -11.28
N SER A 401 22.29 -18.61 -10.62
CA SER A 401 22.73 -19.97 -10.27
C SER A 401 22.65 -20.21 -8.77
N PHE A 402 21.99 -21.28 -8.34
CA PHE A 402 21.81 -21.60 -6.93
C PHE A 402 21.83 -23.11 -6.67
N ILE A 403 22.14 -23.47 -5.43
CA ILE A 403 22.24 -24.85 -4.94
C ILE A 403 21.13 -25.19 -3.94
N GLY A 404 20.25 -24.24 -3.58
CA GLY A 404 19.15 -24.50 -2.67
C GLY A 404 18.25 -23.31 -2.51
N TYR A 405 17.05 -23.53 -1.99
CA TYR A 405 16.12 -22.47 -1.62
C TYR A 405 15.23 -22.89 -0.45
N THR A 406 14.70 -21.89 0.25
CA THR A 406 13.71 -22.02 1.31
C THR A 406 12.58 -21.03 1.08
N VAL A 407 11.35 -21.50 1.17
CA VAL A 407 10.15 -20.67 1.36
C VAL A 407 9.70 -20.85 2.80
N SER A 408 9.52 -19.77 3.55
CA SER A 408 9.07 -19.81 4.95
C SER A 408 7.78 -19.03 5.17
N SER A 409 6.98 -19.44 6.16
CA SER A 409 5.76 -18.76 6.62
C SER A 409 5.76 -18.76 8.14
N ALA A 410 5.54 -17.60 8.76
CA ALA A 410 5.42 -17.46 10.21
C ALA A 410 4.06 -17.98 10.73
N ALA A 411 3.00 -17.83 9.93
CA ALA A 411 1.64 -18.29 10.19
C ALA A 411 1.47 -19.80 9.96
N GLY A 412 2.42 -20.43 9.26
CA GLY A 412 2.34 -21.85 8.93
C GLY A 412 1.43 -22.12 7.74
N ALA A 413 1.41 -21.22 6.75
CA ALA A 413 0.52 -21.26 5.58
C ALA A 413 1.08 -22.08 4.38
N LEU A 414 2.07 -22.96 4.59
CA LEU A 414 2.68 -23.75 3.50
C LEU A 414 2.12 -25.17 3.42
N ASN A 415 2.11 -25.72 2.22
CA ASN A 415 1.74 -27.11 1.96
C ASN A 415 2.98 -28.00 1.77
N PRO A 416 3.28 -28.94 2.69
CA PRO A 416 4.45 -29.82 2.59
C PRO A 416 4.46 -30.73 1.36
N ALA A 417 3.32 -30.91 0.68
CA ALA A 417 3.19 -31.70 -0.54
C ALA A 417 3.46 -30.90 -1.83
N PHE A 418 4.32 -29.88 -1.75
CA PHE A 418 4.74 -29.06 -2.89
C PHE A 418 5.49 -29.87 -3.97
N SER A 419 5.44 -29.39 -5.21
CA SER A 419 6.36 -29.78 -6.30
C SER A 419 7.65 -28.96 -6.19
N GLY A 420 8.69 -29.28 -6.94
CA GLY A 420 9.94 -28.54 -6.87
C GLY A 420 10.92 -29.00 -7.93
N PHE A 421 12.21 -28.79 -7.68
CA PHE A 421 13.29 -29.30 -8.53
C PHE A 421 13.49 -30.81 -8.33
N GLU A 422 13.12 -31.38 -7.19
CA GLU A 422 13.15 -32.84 -7.01
C GLU A 422 12.17 -33.53 -8.00
N GLY A 423 12.72 -34.32 -8.93
CA GLY A 423 11.97 -34.98 -10.00
C GLY A 423 11.82 -34.15 -11.29
N ALA A 424 12.38 -32.94 -11.34
CA ALA A 424 12.51 -32.15 -12.56
C ALA A 424 13.68 -32.63 -13.44
N SER A 425 13.99 -31.91 -14.52
CA SER A 425 15.12 -32.22 -15.41
C SER A 425 16.50 -31.94 -14.79
N VAL A 426 16.56 -31.42 -13.56
CA VAL A 426 17.80 -31.09 -12.85
C VAL A 426 18.10 -32.18 -11.82
N ALA A 427 19.20 -32.90 -12.01
CA ALA A 427 19.60 -34.00 -11.12
C ALA A 427 19.99 -33.52 -9.71
N ASP A 428 19.93 -34.43 -8.75
CA ASP A 428 20.50 -34.29 -7.39
C ASP A 428 19.87 -33.23 -6.47
N TRP A 429 18.62 -32.82 -6.76
CA TRP A 429 17.78 -32.03 -5.86
C TRP A 429 16.99 -32.91 -4.89
N PHE A 430 16.97 -32.50 -3.61
CA PHE A 430 16.31 -33.24 -2.54
C PHE A 430 15.53 -32.29 -1.63
N LYS A 431 14.30 -32.68 -1.26
CA LYS A 431 13.51 -31.99 -0.23
C LYS A 431 14.12 -32.18 1.16
N ALA A 432 14.24 -31.09 1.91
CA ALA A 432 14.81 -31.06 3.25
C ALA A 432 13.71 -30.87 4.32
N ASN A 433 13.00 -31.96 4.65
CA ASN A 433 11.99 -32.02 5.71
C ASN A 433 10.93 -30.89 5.63
N PRO A 434 10.10 -30.86 4.58
CA PRO A 434 9.10 -29.81 4.41
C PRO A 434 8.04 -29.84 5.51
N THR A 435 7.66 -28.65 5.97
CA THR A 435 6.65 -28.42 7.01
C THR A 435 5.70 -27.32 6.56
N THR A 436 4.65 -27.07 7.34
CA THR A 436 3.75 -25.93 7.09
C THR A 436 4.42 -24.57 7.30
N PHE A 437 5.61 -24.53 7.92
CA PHE A 437 6.39 -23.32 8.15
C PHE A 437 7.56 -23.14 7.18
N ASN A 438 8.04 -24.21 6.56
CA ASN A 438 9.22 -24.18 5.69
C ASN A 438 9.14 -25.22 4.57
N LEU A 439 9.36 -24.80 3.33
CA LEU A 439 9.60 -25.66 2.18
C LEU A 439 11.03 -25.42 1.70
N THR A 440 11.89 -26.43 1.85
CA THR A 440 13.31 -26.32 1.49
C THR A 440 13.71 -27.43 0.54
N GLU A 441 14.45 -27.09 -0.51
CA GLU A 441 15.18 -28.05 -1.33
C GLU A 441 16.64 -27.66 -1.48
N LEU A 442 17.50 -28.66 -1.64
CA LEU A 442 18.94 -28.49 -1.82
C LEU A 442 19.44 -29.42 -2.93
N ASN A 443 20.33 -28.90 -3.76
CA ASN A 443 21.20 -29.67 -4.64
C ASN A 443 22.53 -30.01 -3.96
N THR A 444 22.93 -31.27 -4.03
CA THR A 444 24.13 -31.77 -3.35
C THR A 444 25.38 -31.88 -4.22
N HIS A 445 25.26 -31.71 -5.55
CA HIS A 445 26.33 -32.02 -6.50
C HIS A 445 26.50 -30.99 -7.64
N SER A 446 25.45 -30.24 -7.97
CA SER A 446 25.41 -29.29 -9.09
C SER A 446 24.70 -27.99 -8.69
N VAL A 447 24.78 -26.99 -9.57
CA VAL A 447 23.95 -25.79 -9.51
C VAL A 447 22.74 -25.96 -10.41
N ALA A 448 21.59 -25.42 -10.00
CA ALA A 448 20.53 -25.04 -10.94
C ALA A 448 20.84 -23.65 -11.46
N ALA A 449 20.80 -23.48 -12.77
CA ALA A 449 20.88 -22.18 -13.42
C ALA A 449 19.52 -21.86 -14.02
N MET A 450 18.99 -20.68 -13.70
CA MET A 450 17.79 -20.12 -14.30
C MET A 450 18.19 -18.93 -15.16
N ALA A 451 18.02 -19.02 -16.47
CA ALA A 451 18.15 -17.91 -17.40
C ALA A 451 17.01 -16.89 -17.20
N PRO A 452 17.14 -15.65 -17.72
CA PRO A 452 16.03 -14.69 -17.70
C PRO A 452 14.74 -15.30 -18.24
N GLY A 453 13.66 -15.21 -17.46
CA GLY A 453 12.35 -15.76 -17.81
C GLY A 453 12.15 -17.26 -17.50
N ASP A 454 13.18 -17.99 -17.08
CA ASP A 454 13.03 -19.39 -16.66
C ASP A 454 12.09 -19.49 -15.46
N GLU A 455 11.33 -20.59 -15.43
CA GLU A 455 10.32 -20.87 -14.41
C GLU A 455 10.51 -22.26 -13.81
N GLN A 456 10.31 -22.37 -12.50
CA GLN A 456 10.19 -23.63 -11.78
C GLN A 456 8.91 -23.63 -10.95
N ALA A 457 7.94 -24.45 -11.35
CA ALA A 457 6.69 -24.61 -10.62
C ALA A 457 6.91 -25.37 -9.30
N LEU A 458 6.29 -24.87 -8.23
CA LEU A 458 6.22 -25.52 -6.91
C LEU A 458 4.84 -26.16 -6.65
N GLY A 459 3.91 -26.08 -7.60
CA GLY A 459 2.53 -26.55 -7.43
C GLY A 459 1.78 -25.72 -6.38
N THR A 460 0.73 -26.28 -5.77
CA THR A 460 -0.05 -25.62 -4.71
C THR A 460 0.72 -25.61 -3.39
N ALA A 461 1.70 -24.71 -3.28
CA ALA A 461 2.63 -24.63 -2.16
C ALA A 461 2.13 -23.74 -1.01
N TRP A 462 1.15 -22.86 -1.28
CA TRP A 462 0.56 -21.94 -0.30
C TRP A 462 -0.90 -22.28 -0.01
N ASP A 463 -1.31 -22.24 1.26
CA ASP A 463 -2.70 -22.39 1.68
C ASP A 463 -3.45 -21.07 1.52
N PHE A 464 -4.04 -20.88 0.34
CA PHE A 464 -4.78 -19.68 0.00
C PHE A 464 -6.04 -19.45 0.85
N ASN A 465 -6.50 -20.42 1.65
CA ASN A 465 -7.69 -20.25 2.47
C ASN A 465 -7.45 -19.36 3.69
N SER A 466 -6.20 -19.26 4.17
CA SER A 466 -5.89 -18.38 5.30
C SER A 466 -5.62 -16.93 4.88
N ASP A 467 -5.30 -16.69 3.59
CA ASP A 467 -4.85 -15.40 3.04
C ASP A 467 -3.70 -14.77 3.84
N ASP A 468 -2.92 -15.60 4.55
CA ASP A 468 -1.71 -15.16 5.27
C ASP A 468 -0.60 -14.89 4.25
N ARG A 469 -0.39 -13.61 3.93
CA ARG A 469 0.62 -13.15 2.95
C ARG A 469 1.97 -12.88 3.59
N ASP A 470 2.45 -13.84 4.36
CA ASP A 470 3.63 -13.71 5.21
C ASP A 470 4.86 -14.48 4.70
N LEU A 471 4.78 -14.99 3.47
CA LEU A 471 5.85 -15.79 2.90
C LEU A 471 7.15 -14.99 2.74
N GLU A 472 8.27 -15.64 3.08
CA GLU A 472 9.61 -15.19 2.74
C GLU A 472 10.27 -16.21 1.79
N PHE A 473 11.11 -15.72 0.89
CA PHE A 473 11.82 -16.55 -0.09
C PHE A 473 13.33 -16.27 -0.03
N GLN A 474 14.12 -17.33 0.10
CA GLN A 474 15.57 -17.26 0.13
C GLN A 474 16.18 -18.34 -0.76
N TYR A 475 17.32 -18.05 -1.37
CA TYR A 475 18.09 -19.01 -2.15
C TYR A 475 19.57 -18.94 -1.80
N GLN A 476 20.28 -20.06 -1.98
CA GLN A 476 21.70 -20.19 -1.66
C GLN A 476 22.51 -20.40 -2.92
N THR A 477 23.53 -19.58 -3.14
CA THR A 477 24.49 -19.72 -4.25
C THR A 477 25.59 -20.75 -3.93
N ALA A 478 26.33 -21.20 -4.94
CA ALA A 478 27.33 -22.27 -4.80
C ALA A 478 28.51 -21.92 -3.86
N ASP A 479 28.74 -20.63 -3.62
CA ASP A 479 29.71 -20.12 -2.64
C ASP A 479 29.19 -20.18 -1.19
N GLY A 480 27.94 -20.65 -0.99
CA GLY A 480 27.30 -20.82 0.31
C GLY A 480 26.59 -19.57 0.81
N VAL A 481 26.58 -18.47 0.05
CA VAL A 481 25.91 -17.21 0.44
C VAL A 481 24.40 -17.35 0.29
N LEU A 482 23.67 -16.90 1.32
CA LEU A 482 22.21 -16.80 1.31
C LEU A 482 21.80 -15.45 0.77
N HIS A 483 20.90 -15.47 -0.20
CA HIS A 483 20.28 -14.31 -0.81
C HIS A 483 18.79 -14.32 -0.49
N ALA A 484 18.24 -13.14 -0.19
CA ALA A 484 16.80 -12.94 -0.17
C ALA A 484 16.32 -12.80 -1.62
N GLY A 485 15.30 -13.55 -2.00
CA GLY A 485 14.53 -13.29 -3.20
C GLY A 485 13.25 -12.52 -2.86
N THR A 486 12.42 -12.29 -3.87
CA THR A 486 11.18 -11.53 -3.72
C THR A 486 9.97 -12.47 -3.72
N VAL A 487 8.98 -12.21 -2.86
CA VAL A 487 7.66 -12.85 -2.92
C VAL A 487 6.68 -11.90 -3.57
N TYR A 488 5.95 -12.37 -4.58
CA TYR A 488 4.95 -11.59 -5.29
C TYR A 488 3.63 -12.37 -5.39
N TYR A 489 2.54 -11.80 -4.87
CA TYR A 489 1.20 -12.37 -4.98
C TYR A 489 0.48 -11.77 -6.20
N GLY A 490 0.33 -12.56 -7.26
CA GLY A 490 -0.26 -12.10 -8.50
C GLY A 490 0.15 -12.94 -9.70
N ASP A 491 0.04 -12.35 -10.88
CA ASP A 491 0.39 -13.00 -12.14
C ASP A 491 1.91 -13.04 -12.35
N LYS A 492 2.39 -14.07 -13.05
CA LYS A 492 3.80 -14.16 -13.47
C LYS A 492 4.13 -13.02 -14.43
N ALA A 493 5.38 -12.56 -14.39
CA ALA A 493 5.85 -11.61 -15.37
C ALA A 493 5.93 -12.27 -16.76
N VAL A 494 5.50 -11.55 -17.80
CA VAL A 494 5.74 -11.96 -19.19
C VAL A 494 7.12 -11.47 -19.59
N ILE A 495 8.06 -12.38 -19.75
CA ILE A 495 9.44 -12.08 -20.15
C ILE A 495 9.65 -12.71 -21.52
N ALA A 496 9.80 -11.86 -22.54
CA ALA A 496 10.10 -12.33 -23.86
C ALA A 496 11.48 -13.00 -23.86
N ALA A 497 11.56 -14.21 -24.40
CA ALA A 497 12.85 -14.83 -24.66
C ALA A 497 13.61 -13.97 -25.67
N GLU A 498 14.86 -13.63 -25.34
CA GLU A 498 15.70 -12.84 -26.23
C GLU A 498 15.80 -13.54 -27.60
N ASN A 499 15.71 -12.76 -28.68
CA ASN A 499 15.74 -13.33 -30.02
C ASN A 499 16.44 -12.39 -31.00
N ALA A 500 17.66 -12.78 -31.38
CA ALA A 500 18.52 -12.02 -32.27
C ALA A 500 18.38 -12.38 -33.77
N ASP A 501 17.38 -13.17 -34.16
CA ASP A 501 17.05 -13.47 -35.57
C ASP A 501 16.15 -12.36 -36.12
N PHE A 502 16.69 -11.17 -36.33
CA PHE A 502 15.94 -9.96 -36.63
C PHE A 502 15.24 -10.01 -37.99
N ASP A 503 15.78 -10.75 -38.96
CA ASP A 503 15.13 -10.94 -40.27
C ASP A 503 14.18 -12.16 -40.34
N SER A 504 14.03 -12.88 -39.22
CA SER A 504 13.16 -14.06 -39.08
C SER A 504 13.48 -15.16 -40.09
N SER A 505 14.74 -15.29 -40.48
CA SER A 505 15.22 -16.35 -41.37
C SER A 505 15.33 -17.72 -40.68
N GLY A 506 15.26 -17.74 -39.35
CA GLY A 506 15.39 -18.93 -38.51
C GLY A 506 16.83 -19.23 -38.08
N THR A 507 17.79 -18.36 -38.40
CA THR A 507 19.21 -18.49 -38.02
C THR A 507 19.77 -17.13 -37.64
N VAL A 508 20.47 -17.05 -36.51
CA VAL A 508 21.17 -15.81 -36.11
C VAL A 508 22.52 -15.76 -36.80
N ASP A 509 22.68 -14.85 -37.77
CA ASP A 509 23.89 -14.74 -38.58
C ASP A 509 24.36 -13.28 -38.78
N GLY A 510 25.26 -13.07 -39.75
CA GLY A 510 25.81 -11.74 -40.04
C GLY A 510 24.81 -10.74 -40.62
N ARG A 511 23.66 -11.19 -41.14
CA ARG A 511 22.58 -10.32 -41.62
C ARG A 511 21.86 -9.68 -40.45
N ASP A 512 21.65 -10.44 -39.38
CA ASP A 512 21.10 -9.92 -38.12
C ASP A 512 22.04 -8.91 -37.48
N PHE A 513 23.35 -9.19 -37.47
CA PHE A 513 24.33 -8.22 -36.99
C PHE A 513 24.24 -6.88 -37.74
N LEU A 514 24.03 -6.92 -39.06
CA LEU A 514 23.85 -5.71 -39.86
C LEU A 514 22.52 -5.01 -39.56
N THR A 515 21.46 -5.75 -39.20
CA THR A 515 20.19 -5.17 -38.75
C THR A 515 20.39 -4.42 -37.43
N TRP A 516 20.97 -5.06 -36.41
CA TRP A 516 21.34 -4.41 -35.16
C TRP A 516 22.25 -3.19 -35.39
N GLN A 517 23.30 -3.32 -36.21
CA GLN A 517 24.23 -2.22 -36.47
C GLN A 517 23.54 -1.00 -37.11
N ARG A 518 22.54 -1.21 -37.98
CA ARG A 518 21.74 -0.12 -38.57
C ARG A 518 20.74 0.46 -37.58
N GLY A 519 20.22 -0.37 -36.68
CA GLY A 519 19.29 0.05 -35.64
C GLY A 519 19.97 0.63 -34.41
N PHE A 520 21.28 0.50 -34.24
CA PHE A 520 21.98 0.91 -33.03
C PHE A 520 21.66 2.37 -32.65
N GLY A 521 21.11 2.55 -31.46
CA GLY A 521 20.65 3.83 -30.92
C GLY A 521 19.17 4.17 -31.22
N LEU A 522 18.45 3.33 -31.96
CA LEU A 522 16.98 3.43 -32.08
C LEU A 522 16.33 3.05 -30.74
N THR A 523 15.22 3.69 -30.45
CA THR A 523 14.42 3.48 -29.23
C THR A 523 12.93 3.44 -29.56
N GLY A 524 12.08 3.00 -28.62
CA GLY A 524 10.64 2.84 -28.84
C GLY A 524 10.29 1.75 -29.86
N GLN A 525 11.15 0.75 -30.02
CA GLN A 525 10.89 -0.38 -30.91
C GLN A 525 9.78 -1.26 -30.34
N SER A 526 8.86 -1.69 -31.19
CA SER A 526 7.76 -2.57 -30.80
C SER A 526 8.03 -4.05 -31.10
N ASP A 527 9.12 -4.33 -31.81
CA ASP A 527 9.56 -5.66 -32.20
C ASP A 527 11.06 -5.71 -32.46
N LYS A 528 11.57 -6.94 -32.64
CA LYS A 528 12.99 -7.21 -32.87
C LYS A 528 13.52 -6.82 -34.25
N THR A 529 12.67 -6.43 -35.21
CA THR A 529 13.07 -6.33 -36.63
C THR A 529 14.07 -5.23 -36.93
N THR A 530 14.30 -4.33 -35.98
CA THR A 530 15.28 -3.26 -36.05
C THR A 530 16.52 -3.52 -35.19
N GLY A 531 16.61 -4.67 -34.52
CA GLY A 531 17.76 -5.06 -33.71
C GLY A 531 17.53 -5.12 -32.20
N ASP A 532 16.29 -4.96 -31.74
CA ASP A 532 15.90 -5.08 -30.32
C ASP A 532 15.71 -6.57 -29.97
N ALA A 533 16.79 -7.24 -29.58
CA ALA A 533 16.79 -8.66 -29.29
C ALA A 533 16.13 -8.96 -27.94
N ASN A 534 16.23 -8.07 -26.97
CA ASN A 534 15.73 -8.29 -25.61
C ASN A 534 14.28 -7.79 -25.41
N GLY A 535 13.73 -7.06 -26.39
CA GLY A 535 12.37 -6.54 -26.40
C GLY A 535 12.15 -5.38 -25.44
N ASP A 536 13.20 -4.66 -25.04
CA ASP A 536 13.11 -3.53 -24.12
C ASP A 536 12.79 -2.19 -24.83
N GLY A 537 12.65 -2.25 -26.15
CA GLY A 537 12.33 -1.13 -27.01
C GLY A 537 13.56 -0.31 -27.43
N ASN A 538 14.76 -0.61 -26.94
CA ASN A 538 16.00 0.06 -27.32
C ASN A 538 16.90 -0.90 -28.09
N VAL A 539 17.67 -0.37 -29.04
CA VAL A 539 18.66 -1.15 -29.80
C VAL A 539 20.06 -0.71 -29.35
N ASP A 540 20.66 -1.46 -28.43
CA ASP A 540 21.91 -1.09 -27.77
C ASP A 540 22.91 -2.25 -27.58
N ALA A 541 23.84 -2.13 -26.62
CA ALA A 541 24.86 -3.13 -26.37
C ALA A 541 24.32 -4.43 -25.74
N ALA A 542 23.17 -4.39 -25.07
CA ALA A 542 22.49 -5.57 -24.55
C ALA A 542 22.02 -6.47 -25.71
N ASP A 543 21.47 -5.88 -26.77
CA ASP A 543 21.04 -6.63 -27.95
C ASP A 543 22.21 -7.25 -28.71
N LEU A 544 23.34 -6.54 -28.77
CA LEU A 544 24.56 -7.11 -29.33
C LEU A 544 25.05 -8.30 -28.51
N THR A 545 24.90 -8.25 -27.18
CA THR A 545 25.26 -9.35 -26.29
C THR A 545 24.37 -10.55 -26.55
N ALA A 546 23.05 -10.34 -26.69
CA ALA A 546 22.09 -11.38 -27.08
C ALA A 546 22.44 -11.98 -28.45
N TRP A 547 22.73 -11.14 -29.45
CA TRP A 547 23.19 -11.60 -30.77
C TRP A 547 24.47 -12.43 -30.68
N THR A 548 25.45 -11.99 -29.88
CA THR A 548 26.72 -12.71 -29.70
C THR A 548 26.49 -14.08 -29.06
N ALA A 549 25.59 -14.17 -28.08
CA ALA A 549 25.24 -15.42 -27.42
C ALA A 549 24.50 -16.39 -28.35
N GLN A 550 23.69 -15.86 -29.28
CA GLN A 550 22.85 -16.66 -30.17
C GLN A 550 23.47 -16.90 -31.55
N PHE A 551 24.62 -16.30 -31.87
CA PHE A 551 25.25 -16.42 -33.18
C PHE A 551 25.48 -17.88 -33.60
N GLY A 552 25.00 -18.23 -34.80
CA GLY A 552 25.08 -19.58 -35.35
C GLY A 552 24.05 -20.57 -34.78
N THR A 553 23.11 -20.09 -33.95
CA THR A 553 21.99 -20.89 -33.44
C THR A 553 20.69 -20.58 -34.20
N SER A 554 19.67 -21.41 -33.94
CA SER A 554 18.29 -21.18 -34.38
C SER A 554 17.42 -21.02 -33.13
N PRO A 555 17.28 -19.80 -32.59
CA PRO A 555 16.40 -19.53 -31.46
C PRO A 555 14.99 -19.99 -31.80
N ALA A 556 14.30 -20.61 -30.83
CA ALA A 556 12.93 -21.05 -31.05
C ALA A 556 12.06 -19.84 -31.44
N ALA A 557 11.35 -19.93 -32.57
CA ALA A 557 10.38 -18.92 -32.94
C ALA A 557 9.30 -18.86 -31.85
N VAL A 558 9.08 -17.67 -31.27
CA VAL A 558 7.96 -17.44 -30.36
C VAL A 558 6.68 -17.63 -31.18
N ALA A 559 6.01 -18.77 -31.02
CA ALA A 559 4.69 -18.95 -31.58
C ALA A 559 3.77 -17.94 -30.86
N THR A 560 3.25 -16.96 -31.60
CA THR A 560 2.19 -16.08 -31.09
C THR A 560 0.97 -16.95 -30.78
N VAL A 561 0.82 -17.37 -29.53
CA VAL A 561 -0.46 -17.89 -29.03
C VAL A 561 -1.35 -16.66 -28.91
N ALA A 562 -2.05 -16.31 -29.98
CA ALA A 562 -3.23 -15.48 -29.87
C ALA A 562 -4.20 -16.26 -28.98
N GLY A 563 -4.25 -15.90 -27.70
CA GLY A 563 -5.28 -16.33 -26.78
C GLY A 563 -6.60 -15.79 -27.28
N VAL A 564 -7.18 -16.45 -28.27
CA VAL A 564 -8.59 -16.28 -28.63
C VAL A 564 -9.35 -16.91 -27.48
N PRO A 565 -10.12 -16.15 -26.69
CA PRO A 565 -10.97 -16.75 -25.67
C PRO A 565 -12.02 -17.59 -26.39
N GLU A 566 -11.91 -18.92 -26.30
CA GLU A 566 -12.99 -19.81 -26.70
C GLU A 566 -13.92 -20.09 -25.51
N PRO A 567 -15.05 -19.37 -25.39
CA PRO A 567 -16.22 -19.98 -24.77
C PRO A 567 -17.51 -19.70 -25.55
N SER A 568 -17.57 -20.00 -26.85
CA SER A 568 -18.83 -19.86 -27.62
C SER A 568 -19.06 -20.91 -28.71
N THR A 569 -18.04 -21.59 -29.21
CA THR A 569 -18.15 -22.69 -30.19
C THR A 569 -18.83 -23.93 -29.59
N ALA A 570 -18.47 -24.33 -28.38
CA ALA A 570 -19.14 -25.43 -27.67
C ALA A 570 -20.63 -25.13 -27.42
N LEU A 571 -20.95 -23.89 -27.07
CA LEU A 571 -22.32 -23.45 -26.79
C LEU A 571 -23.19 -23.43 -28.06
N LEU A 572 -22.63 -22.96 -29.18
CA LEU A 572 -23.30 -23.01 -30.50
C LEU A 572 -23.52 -24.45 -30.99
N THR A 573 -22.58 -25.35 -30.72
CA THR A 573 -22.72 -26.77 -31.11
C THR A 573 -23.82 -27.45 -30.30
N VAL A 574 -23.93 -27.17 -29.00
CA VAL A 574 -25.01 -27.69 -28.14
C VAL A 574 -26.37 -27.10 -28.52
N VAL A 575 -26.45 -25.80 -28.85
CA VAL A 575 -27.68 -25.17 -29.34
C VAL A 575 -28.11 -25.75 -30.70
N ALA A 576 -27.17 -25.98 -31.62
CA ALA A 576 -27.47 -26.60 -32.90
C ALA A 576 -28.01 -28.04 -32.73
N LEU A 577 -27.37 -28.85 -31.89
CA LEU A 577 -27.79 -30.23 -31.61
C LEU A 577 -29.18 -30.30 -30.93
N THR A 578 -29.48 -29.37 -30.02
CA THR A 578 -30.80 -29.30 -29.37
C THR A 578 -31.91 -28.81 -30.31
N CYS A 579 -31.61 -27.91 -31.24
CA CYS A 579 -32.54 -27.49 -32.30
C CYS A 579 -32.85 -28.63 -33.30
N LEU A 580 -31.84 -29.42 -33.68
CA LEU A 580 -31.99 -30.59 -34.55
C LEU A 580 -32.82 -31.71 -33.89
N ALA A 581 -32.60 -31.97 -32.59
CA ALA A 581 -33.36 -32.96 -31.83
C ALA A 581 -34.85 -32.59 -31.64
N ARG A 582 -35.19 -31.29 -31.53
CA ARG A 582 -36.59 -30.83 -31.47
C ARG A 582 -37.32 -30.93 -32.82
N ALA A 583 -36.60 -30.81 -33.93
CA ALA A 583 -37.17 -30.92 -35.27
C ALA A 583 -37.54 -32.37 -35.66
N THR A 584 -36.79 -33.36 -35.15
CA THR A 584 -37.07 -34.78 -35.41
C THR A 584 -38.21 -35.33 -34.57
N VAL A 585 -38.38 -34.87 -33.32
CA VAL A 585 -39.50 -35.30 -32.46
C VAL A 585 -40.86 -34.77 -32.94
N ARG A 586 -40.91 -33.56 -33.51
CA ARG A 586 -42.17 -33.02 -34.08
C ARG A 586 -42.69 -33.81 -35.28
N ARG A 587 -41.82 -34.45 -36.08
CA ARG A 587 -42.25 -35.27 -37.22
C ARG A 587 -42.84 -36.62 -36.83
N CYS A 588 -42.61 -37.10 -35.61
CA CYS A 588 -43.16 -38.37 -35.13
C CYS A 588 -44.49 -38.22 -34.38
N MET A 589 -44.93 -37.00 -34.05
CA MET A 589 -46.23 -36.77 -33.38
C MET A 589 -47.38 -36.39 -34.33
N ASP A 590 -47.09 -36.18 -35.62
CA ASP A 590 -48.12 -35.92 -36.65
C ASP A 590 -48.51 -37.19 -37.45
N ALA A 591 -48.10 -38.37 -36.97
CA ALA A 591 -48.43 -39.67 -37.53
C ALA A 591 -48.96 -40.62 -36.43
N ASP A 592 -50.13 -40.28 -35.89
CA ASP A 592 -51.18 -41.22 -35.42
C ASP A 592 -52.50 -40.47 -35.19
#